data_AF-A0A7X2U039-F1
#
_entry.id   AF-A0A7X2U039-F1
#
_cell.length_a   1.000
_cell.length_b   1.000
_cell.length_c   1.000
_cell.angle_alpha   90.00
_cell.angle_beta   90.00
_cell.angle_gamma   90.00
#
_symmetry.space_group_name_H-M   'P 1'
#
loop_
_entity.id
_entity.type
_entity.pdbx_description
1 polymer ?
#
loop_
_entity_poly.entity_id
_entity_poly.type
_entity_poly.pdbx_seq_one_letter_code
_entity_poly.pdbx_strand_id
1 'polypeptide(L)'
;MQKSSALSSYHFKRTKIDGLIQVLNEGSYVMAEYSERTGVVRWQRVVLATQKEKIERWLGEHYPVQAAPSEKTVPVRTGSRARAVSSAR
;
A
#
# COMPACT_ATOMS: atom_id res chain seq x y z
N MET A 1 20.21 -22.33 -9.28
CA MET A 1 19.40 -21.10 -9.06
C MET A 1 18.20 -21.48 -8.20
N GLN A 2 18.30 -21.32 -6.87
CA GLN A 2 17.18 -21.59 -5.95
C GLN A 2 16.19 -20.42 -6.05
N LYS A 3 15.09 -20.61 -6.79
CA LYS A 3 13.94 -19.71 -6.69
C LYS A 3 13.36 -19.89 -5.30
N SER A 4 13.30 -18.80 -4.54
CA SER A 4 12.67 -18.70 -3.22
C SER A 4 11.20 -19.11 -3.32
N SER A 5 10.93 -20.41 -3.23
CA SER A 5 9.63 -21.04 -3.52
C SER A 5 8.54 -20.71 -2.51
N ALA A 6 8.87 -20.00 -1.42
CA ALA A 6 7.92 -19.66 -0.37
C ALA A 6 6.72 -18.83 -0.86
N LEU A 7 6.85 -18.02 -1.92
CA LEU A 7 5.71 -17.31 -2.53
C LEU A 7 5.04 -18.13 -3.64
N SER A 8 5.70 -19.16 -4.17
CA SER A 8 5.19 -19.93 -5.31
C SER A 8 3.96 -20.79 -4.97
N SER A 9 3.77 -21.05 -3.67
CA SER A 9 2.63 -21.79 -3.10
C SER A 9 1.48 -20.89 -2.64
N TYR A 10 1.56 -19.58 -2.87
CA TYR A 10 0.52 -18.62 -2.51
C TYR A 10 -0.03 -17.89 -3.72
N HIS A 11 -1.34 -17.65 -3.70
CA HIS A 11 -2.06 -16.88 -4.69
C HIS A 11 -2.69 -15.65 -4.06
N PHE A 12 -2.74 -14.56 -4.80
CA PHE A 12 -3.25 -13.27 -4.32
C PHE A 12 -4.44 -12.87 -5.18
N LYS A 13 -5.57 -12.58 -4.54
CA LYS A 13 -6.81 -12.24 -5.23
C LYS A 13 -7.47 -11.04 -4.60
N ARG A 14 -7.73 -10.00 -5.39
CA ARG A 14 -8.56 -8.87 -4.98
C ARG A 14 -10.02 -9.33 -4.91
N THR A 15 -10.66 -9.11 -3.76
CA THR A 15 -12.08 -9.45 -3.58
C THR A 15 -12.97 -8.36 -4.16
N LYS A 16 -14.27 -8.63 -4.25
CA LYS A 16 -15.27 -7.62 -4.64
C LYS A 16 -15.49 -6.56 -3.55
N ILE A 17 -14.98 -6.80 -2.33
CA ILE A 17 -15.04 -5.86 -1.23
C ILE A 17 -13.88 -4.88 -1.42
N ASP A 18 -14.20 -3.59 -1.51
CA ASP A 18 -13.25 -2.56 -1.91
C ASP A 18 -11.96 -2.59 -1.09
N GLY A 19 -10.85 -2.87 -1.78
CA GLY A 19 -9.50 -2.82 -1.23
C GLY A 19 -9.16 -3.98 -0.29
N LEU A 20 -9.82 -5.14 -0.40
CA LEU A 20 -9.42 -6.34 0.35
C LEU A 20 -8.78 -7.38 -0.58
N ILE A 21 -7.55 -7.77 -0.27
CA ILE A 21 -6.79 -8.81 -0.98
C ILE A 21 -6.77 -10.08 -0.12
N GLN A 22 -7.19 -11.20 -0.71
CA GLN A 22 -7.05 -12.52 -0.09
C GLN A 22 -5.73 -13.15 -0.48
N VAL A 23 -5.00 -13.65 0.52
CA VAL A 23 -3.85 -14.53 0.38
C VAL A 23 -4.34 -15.96 0.50
N LEU A 24 -4.18 -16.73 -0.56
CA LEU A 24 -4.64 -18.10 -0.68
C LEU A 24 -3.44 -19.04 -0.76
N ASN A 25 -3.55 -20.27 -0.24
CA ASN A 25 -2.54 -21.30 -0.49
C ASN A 25 -2.80 -22.04 -1.82
N GLU A 26 -2.00 -23.06 -2.13
CA GLU A 26 -2.16 -23.92 -3.32
C GLU A 26 -3.55 -24.58 -3.42
N GLY A 27 -4.16 -24.91 -2.28
CA GLY A 27 -5.51 -25.46 -2.21
C GLY A 27 -6.62 -24.42 -2.34
N SER A 28 -6.31 -23.16 -2.66
CA SER A 28 -7.25 -22.03 -2.69
C SER A 28 -7.96 -21.76 -1.35
N TYR A 29 -7.32 -22.11 -0.24
CA TYR A 29 -7.79 -21.77 1.11
C TYR A 29 -7.24 -20.41 1.54
N VAL A 30 -8.10 -19.59 2.15
CA VAL A 30 -7.71 -18.28 2.67
C VAL A 30 -6.80 -18.45 3.88
N MET A 31 -5.61 -17.84 3.77
CA MET A 31 -4.58 -17.82 4.81
C MET A 31 -4.57 -16.49 5.54
N ALA A 32 -4.76 -15.39 4.80
CA ALA A 32 -4.81 -14.04 5.32
C ALA A 32 -5.61 -13.11 4.43
N GLU A 33 -5.99 -11.97 4.99
CA GLU A 33 -6.62 -10.86 4.27
C GLU A 33 -5.81 -9.59 4.49
N TYR A 34 -5.46 -8.92 3.40
CA TYR A 34 -4.77 -7.63 3.42
C TYR A 34 -5.72 -6.52 3.03
N SER A 35 -5.71 -5.43 3.78
CA SER A 35 -6.48 -4.24 3.45
C SER A 35 -5.59 -3.20 2.78
N GLU A 36 -5.87 -2.89 1.52
CA GLU A 36 -5.24 -1.81 0.76
C GLU A 36 -5.59 -0.43 1.30
N ARG A 37 -6.54 -0.32 2.23
CA ARG A 37 -6.88 0.95 2.89
C ARG A 37 -6.00 1.25 4.09
N THR A 38 -5.57 0.22 4.80
CA THR A 38 -4.83 0.38 6.07
C THR A 38 -3.42 -0.20 6.03
N GLY A 39 -3.12 -1.04 5.04
CA GLY A 39 -1.86 -1.80 4.99
C GLY A 39 -1.79 -2.96 5.96
N VAL A 40 -2.89 -3.29 6.65
CA VAL A 40 -2.88 -4.33 7.69
C VAL A 40 -3.18 -5.69 7.08
N VAL A 41 -2.35 -6.69 7.42
CA VAL A 41 -2.60 -8.11 7.14
C VAL A 41 -3.24 -8.79 8.35
N ARG A 42 -4.39 -9.42 8.13
CA ARG A 42 -5.12 -10.23 9.12
C ARG A 42 -4.93 -11.70 8.81
N TRP A 43 -4.11 -12.37 9.61
CA TRP A 43 -3.84 -13.81 9.47
C TRP A 43 -4.99 -14.65 10.04
N GLN A 44 -5.55 -15.54 9.21
CA GLN A 44 -6.59 -16.49 9.62
C GLN A 44 -6.02 -17.88 9.93
N ARG A 45 -4.78 -18.14 9.52
CA ARG A 45 -4.07 -19.40 9.72
C ARG A 45 -2.68 -19.15 10.30
N VAL A 46 -2.18 -20.14 11.05
CA VAL A 46 -0.82 -20.10 11.59
C VAL A 46 0.17 -20.35 10.46
N VAL A 47 1.13 -19.46 10.34
CA VAL A 47 2.19 -19.49 9.34
C VAL A 47 3.49 -19.09 10.02
N LEU A 48 4.61 -19.65 9.57
CA LEU A 48 5.93 -19.32 10.11
C LEU A 48 6.21 -17.82 9.96
N ALA A 49 6.81 -17.21 10.99
CA ALA A 49 7.08 -15.77 11.02
C ALA A 49 7.87 -15.30 9.77
N THR A 50 8.89 -16.05 9.36
CA THR A 50 9.69 -15.74 8.16
C THR A 50 8.88 -15.76 6.87
N GLN A 51 7.84 -16.60 6.78
CA GLN A 51 6.94 -16.59 5.62
C GLN A 51 5.96 -15.41 5.69
N LYS A 52 5.44 -15.11 6.88
CA LYS A 52 4.57 -13.95 7.10
C LYS A 52 5.24 -12.66 6.64
N GLU A 53 6.47 -12.43 7.10
CA GLU A 53 7.26 -11.23 6.75
C GLU A 53 7.44 -11.09 5.22
N LYS A 54 7.76 -12.19 4.53
CA LYS A 54 7.91 -12.19 3.07
C LYS A 54 6.60 -11.84 2.36
N ILE A 55 5.48 -12.38 2.83
CA ILE A 55 4.16 -12.14 2.25
C ILE A 55 3.71 -10.70 2.51
N GLU A 56 3.87 -10.21 3.74
CA GLU A 56 3.52 -8.83 4.13
C GLU A 56 4.32 -7.80 3.31
N ARG A 57 5.62 -8.02 3.15
CA ARG A 57 6.47 -7.19 2.31
C ARG A 57 6.01 -7.21 0.84
N TRP A 58 5.76 -8.39 0.28
CA TRP A 58 5.31 -8.52 -1.10
C TRP A 58 3.95 -7.84 -1.31
N LEU A 59 3.03 -7.95 -0.36
CA LEU A 59 1.73 -7.27 -0.39
C LEU A 59 1.88 -5.75 -0.40
N GLY A 60 2.74 -5.19 0.45
CA GLY A 60 2.99 -3.74 0.48
C GLY A 60 3.64 -3.21 -0.80
N GLU A 61 4.50 -4.01 -1.42
CA GLU A 61 5.16 -3.67 -2.70
C GLU A 61 4.19 -3.75 -3.89
N HIS A 62 3.27 -4.73 -3.90
CA HIS A 62 2.35 -4.98 -5.03
C HIS A 62 0.98 -4.31 -4.92
N TYR A 63 0.51 -4.07 -3.69
CA TYR A 63 -0.77 -3.46 -3.38
C TYR A 63 -0.54 -2.27 -2.45
N PRO A 64 -0.04 -1.15 -2.99
CA PRO A 64 0.28 0.02 -2.19
C PRO A 64 -0.97 0.51 -1.47
N VAL A 65 -0.81 0.86 -0.20
CA VAL A 65 -1.91 1.40 0.60
C VAL A 65 -2.40 2.66 -0.10
N GLN A 66 -3.68 2.70 -0.44
CA GLN A 66 -4.31 3.93 -0.92
C GLN A 66 -4.38 4.86 0.28
N ALA A 67 -3.29 5.58 0.52
CA ALA A 67 -3.31 6.75 1.36
C ALA A 67 -4.48 7.58 0.87
N ALA A 68 -5.48 7.80 1.75
CA ALA A 68 -6.47 8.84 1.51
C ALA A 68 -5.70 10.06 0.99
N PRO A 69 -6.13 10.68 -0.12
CA PRO A 69 -5.34 11.72 -0.77
C PRO A 69 -4.86 12.65 0.31
N SER A 70 -3.53 12.65 0.52
CA SER A 70 -2.90 13.60 1.40
C SER A 70 -3.49 14.94 1.00
N GLU A 71 -4.02 15.67 1.99
CA GLU A 71 -4.43 17.05 1.79
C GLU A 71 -3.39 17.68 0.89
N LYS A 72 -3.89 18.17 -0.24
CA LYS A 72 -3.11 18.94 -1.19
C LYS A 72 -2.23 19.85 -0.35
N THR A 73 -0.91 19.65 -0.38
CA THR A 73 0.02 20.72 -0.06
C THR A 73 -0.24 21.77 -1.12
N VAL A 74 -1.24 22.61 -0.87
CA VAL A 74 -1.43 23.87 -1.55
C VAL A 74 -0.13 24.61 -1.27
N PRO A 75 0.70 24.91 -2.29
CA PRO A 75 1.77 25.85 -2.07
C PRO A 75 1.09 27.15 -1.65
N VAL A 76 1.30 27.55 -0.40
CA VAL A 76 0.84 28.84 0.10
C VAL A 76 1.41 29.89 -0.85
N ARG A 77 0.52 30.56 -1.59
CA ARG A 77 0.89 31.73 -2.38
C ARG A 77 1.29 32.82 -1.40
N THR A 78 2.57 32.90 -1.05
CA THR A 78 3.12 34.06 -0.37
C THR A 78 3.01 35.24 -1.32
N GLY A 79 1.98 36.06 -1.10
CA GLY A 79 1.74 37.27 -1.86
C GLY A 79 2.84 38.28 -1.62
N SER A 80 3.77 38.41 -2.55
CA SER A 80 4.64 39.58 -2.64
C SER A 80 3.94 40.65 -3.47
N ARG A 81 3.12 41.46 -2.80
CA ARG A 81 2.64 42.74 -3.32
C ARG A 81 3.81 43.73 -3.29
N ALA A 82 4.63 43.76 -4.34
CA ALA A 82 5.60 44.82 -4.54
C ALA A 82 4.87 46.05 -5.12
N ARG A 83 4.61 47.03 -4.26
CA ARG A 83 4.21 48.38 -4.64
C ARG A 83 5.42 49.28 -4.38
N ALA A 84 6.04 49.80 -5.43
CA ALA A 84 6.91 50.98 -5.36
C ALA A 84 6.79 51.72 -6.70
N VAL A 85 5.80 52.62 -6.80
CA VAL A 85 5.96 54.08 -6.84
C VAL A 85 7.01 54.59 -7.83
N SER A 86 6.48 55.22 -8.88
CA SER A 86 7.16 56.13 -9.81
C SER A 86 7.81 57.29 -9.07
N SER A 87 8.99 57.72 -9.52
CA SER A 87 9.37 59.13 -9.44
C SER A 87 10.20 59.50 -10.65
N ALA A 88 9.65 60.43 -11.42
CA ALA A 88 10.38 61.24 -12.38
C ALA A 88 11.31 62.21 -11.62
N ARG A 89 12.49 62.49 -12.20
CA ARG A 89 12.97 63.85 -12.42
C ARG A 89 14.11 63.84 -13.44
#